data_AF-A0A0F3NSV7-F1
#
_entry.id   AF-A0A0F3NSV7-F1
#
_cell.length_a   1.000
_cell.length_b   1.000
_cell.length_c   1.000
_cell.angle_alpha   90.00
_cell.angle_beta   90.00
_cell.angle_gamma   90.00
#
_symmetry.space_group_name_H-M   'P 1'
#
loop_
_entity.id
_entity.type
_entity.pdbx_description
1 polymer ?
#
loop_
_entity_poly.entity_id
_entity_poly.type
_entity_poly.pdbx_seq_one_letter_code
_entity_poly.pdbx_strand_id
1 'polypeptide(L)' 'MTRRYSYDLRMKIFKAVDDGLSIVKACKIFNISRNTIYRLKHLKRETGDIKANLMASQRL' A
#
# COMPACT_ATOMS: atom_id res chain seq x y z
N MET A 1 2.61 -6.35 -18.03
CA MET A 1 1.62 -6.72 -16.98
C MET A 1 2.01 -6.05 -15.67
N THR A 2 1.19 -5.15 -15.13
CA THR A 2 1.40 -4.63 -13.77
C THR A 2 1.08 -5.74 -12.77
N ARG A 3 2.10 -6.32 -12.13
CA ARG A 3 1.91 -7.27 -11.01
C ARG A 3 1.25 -6.48 -9.88
N ARG A 4 -0.07 -6.63 -9.72
CA ARG A 4 -0.79 -6.13 -8.55
C ARG A 4 -0.27 -6.87 -7.32
N TYR A 5 0.20 -6.12 -6.31
CA TYR A 5 0.52 -6.71 -5.01
C TYR A 5 -0.71 -7.39 -4.44
N SER A 6 -0.54 -8.59 -3.89
CA SER A 6 -1.62 -9.36 -3.28
C SER A 6 -2.26 -8.59 -2.12
N TYR A 7 -3.52 -8.91 -1.83
CA TYR A 7 -4.25 -8.28 -0.73
C TYR A 7 -3.56 -8.52 0.62
N ASP A 8 -3.13 -9.76 0.87
CA ASP A 8 -2.33 -10.13 2.04
C ASP A 8 -1.10 -9.25 2.23
N LEU A 9 -0.35 -8.99 1.16
CA LEU A 9 0.85 -8.18 1.23
C LEU A 9 0.52 -6.73 1.62
N ARG A 10 -0.54 -6.16 1.06
CA ARG A 10 -1.02 -4.82 1.43
C ARG A 10 -1.44 -4.77 2.91
N MET A 11 -2.14 -5.81 3.38
CA MET A 11 -2.61 -5.90 4.76
C MET A 11 -1.44 -6.03 5.75
N LYS A 12 -0.42 -6.83 5.42
CA LYS A 12 0.81 -6.97 6.23
C LYS A 12 1.59 -5.66 6.31
N ILE A 13 1.73 -4.93 5.20
CA ILE A 13 2.41 -3.62 5.19
C ILE A 13 1.65 -2.64 6.08
N PHE A 14 0.33 -2.57 5.93
CA PHE A 14 -0.48 -1.66 6.72
C PHE A 14 -0.42 -1.97 8.20
N LYS A 15 -0.58 -3.24 8.58
CA LYS A 15 -0.47 -3.67 9.98
C LYS A 15 0.88 -3.26 10.56
N ALA A 16 1.98 -3.53 9.86
CA ALA A 16 3.30 -3.14 10.33
C ALA A 16 3.44 -1.62 10.53
N VAL A 17 2.93 -0.81 9.59
CA VAL A 17 2.98 0.66 9.70
C VAL A 17 2.07 1.18 10.83
N ASP A 18 0.91 0.55 11.05
CA ASP A 18 -0.03 0.87 12.14
C ASP A 18 0.57 0.52 13.52
N ASP A 19 1.28 -0.61 13.61
CA ASP A 19 2.05 -1.07 14.78
C ASP A 19 3.30 -0.20 15.04
N GLY A 20 3.48 0.93 14.34
CA GLY A 20 4.55 1.90 14.57
C GLY A 20 5.81 1.69 13.73
N LEU A 21 5.82 0.76 12.77
CA LEU A 21 6.95 0.59 11.87
C LEU A 21 7.08 1.81 10.94
N SER A 22 8.27 2.41 10.88
CA SER A 22 8.51 3.51 9.94
C SER A 22 8.36 3.05 8.49
N ILE A 23 7.81 3.92 7.64
CA ILE A 23 7.62 3.66 6.20
C ILE A 23 8.94 3.22 5.54
N VAL A 24 10.07 3.80 5.96
CA VAL A 24 11.40 3.45 5.44
C VAL A 24 11.77 2.00 5.79
N LYS A 25 11.51 1.55 7.02
CA LYS A 25 11.74 0.16 7.42
C LYS A 25 10.77 -0.79 6.69
N ALA A 26 9.50 -0.41 6.57
CA ALA A 26 8.51 -1.19 5.84
C ALA A 26 8.91 -1.39 4.36
N CYS A 27 9.44 -0.35 3.70
CA CYS A 27 9.92 -0.46 2.31
C CYS A 27 11.02 -1.52 2.17
N LYS A 28 11.96 -1.57 3.13
CA LYS A 28 13.07 -2.54 3.12
C LYS A 28 12.58 -3.96 3.39
N ILE A 29 11.69 -4.15 4.37
CA ILE A 29 11.18 -5.48 4.76
C ILE A 29 10.31 -6.09 3.67
N PHE A 30 9.40 -5.29 3.09
CA PHE A 30 8.45 -5.78 2.10
C PHE A 30 8.93 -5.64 0.65
N ASN A 31 10.13 -5.10 0.44
CA ASN A 31 10.72 -4.80 -0.87
C ASN A 31 9.76 -4.01 -1.78
N ILE A 32 9.19 -2.93 -1.24
CA ILE A 32 8.18 -2.10 -1.90
C ILE A 32 8.61 -0.64 -1.89
N SER A 33 8.28 0.07 -2.97
CA SER A 33 8.59 1.49 -3.08
C SER A 33 7.78 2.33 -2.07
N ARG A 34 8.41 3.40 -1.57
CA ARG A 34 7.74 4.41 -0.73
C ARG A 34 6.46 4.94 -1.39
N ASN A 35 6.51 5.16 -2.70
CA ASN A 35 5.37 5.65 -3.48
C ASN A 35 4.14 4.72 -3.39
N THR A 36 4.37 3.40 -3.44
CA THR A 36 3.30 2.41 -3.28
C THR A 36 2.64 2.53 -1.90
N ILE A 37 3.44 2.67 -0.83
CA ILE A 37 2.91 2.81 0.54
C ILE A 37 2.10 4.09 0.68
N TYR A 38 2.55 5.21 0.12
CA TYR A 38 1.79 6.46 0.12
C TYR A 38 0.47 6.35 -0.64
N ARG A 39 0.47 5.75 -1.84
CA ARG A 39 -0.75 5.50 -2.61
C ARG A 39 -1.74 4.64 -1.85
N LEU A 40 -1.26 3.58 -1.21
CA LEU A 40 -2.08 2.71 -0.37
C LEU A 40 -2.70 3.50 0.79
N LYS A 41 -1.91 4.33 1.49
CA LYS A 41 -2.39 5.18 2.59
C LYS A 41 -3.44 6.19 2.11
N HIS A 42 -3.26 6.76 0.93
CA HIS A 42 -4.23 7.65 0.29
C HIS A 42 -5.55 6.93 0.02
N LEU A 43 -5.49 5.73 -0.58
CA LEU A 43 -6.68 4.92 -0.85
C LEU A 43 -7.43 4.59 0.44
N LYS A 44 -6.74 4.11 1.49
CA LYS A 44 -7.38 3.84 2.80
C LYS A 44 -8.07 5.08 3.37
N ARG A 45 -7.50 6.27 3.18
CA ARG A 45 -8.11 7.55 3.60
C ARG A 45 -9.37 7.90 2.79
N GLU A 46 -9.36 7.64 1.49
CA GLU A 46 -10.49 7.97 0.60
C GLU A 46 -11.63 6.95 0.67
N THR A 47 -11.31 5.66 0.70
CA THR A 47 -12.30 4.58 0.58
C THR A 47 -12.62 3.89 1.90
N GLY A 48 -11.91 4.23 2.99
CA GLY A 48 -12.01 3.56 4.29
C GLY A 48 -11.46 2.12 4.30
N ASP A 49 -10.99 1.63 3.14
CA ASP A 49 -10.67 0.22 2.94
C ASP A 49 -9.47 0.02 2.01
N ILE A 50 -8.66 -1.01 2.28
CA ILE A 50 -7.39 -1.31 1.58
C ILE A 50 -7.63 -2.21 0.34
N LYS A 51 -8.83 -2.78 0.22
CA LYS A 51 -9.29 -3.65 -0.86
C LYS A 51 -9.65 -2.89 -2.13
N ALA A 52 -9.58 -1.55 -2.12
CA ALA A 52 -9.85 -0.72 -3.28
C ALA A 52 -9.11 -1.26 -4.53
N ASN A 53 -9.91 -1.81 -5.44
CA ASN A 53 -9.45 -2.31 -6.72
C ASN A 53 -8.90 -1.10 -7.47
N LEU A 54 -7.58 -1.05 -7.67
CA LEU A 54 -6.87 0.12 -8.17
C LEU A 54 -7.19 0.33 -9.66
N MET A 55 -8.34 0.91 -9.95
CA MET A 55 -8.67 1.60 -11.20
C MET A 55 -8.82 3.12 -10.98
N ALA A 56 -8.22 3.67 -9.93
CA ALA A 56 -8.22 5.13 -9.70
C ALA A 56 -6.95 5.84 -10.23
N SER A 57 -6.12 5.19 -11.03
CA SER A 57 -4.90 5.82 -11.55
C SER A 57 -4.49 5.21 -12.89
N GLN A 58 -5.36 5.40 -13.87
CA GLN A 58 -5.00 5.53 -15.29
C GLN A 58 -5.69 6.80 -15.81
N ARG A 59 -5.22 7.95 -15.33
CA ARG A 59 -5.34 9.22 -16.06
C ARG A 59 -3.92 9.59 -16.48
N LEU A 60 -3.50 8.95 -17.57
CA LEU A 60 -2.69 9.49 -18.66
C LEU A 60 -3.17 8.78 -19.91
#